data_AF-A0A5B3GD26-F1
#
_entry.id   AF-A0A5B3GD26-F1
#
_cell.length_a   1.000
_cell.length_b   1.000
_cell.length_c   1.000
_cell.angle_alpha   90.00
_cell.angle_beta   90.00
_cell.angle_gamma   90.00
#
_symmetry.space_group_name_H-M   'P 1'
#
loop_
_entity.id
_entity.type
_entity.pdbx_description
1 polymer ?
#
loop_
_entity_poly.entity_id
_entity_poly.type
_entity_poly.pdbx_seq_one_letter_code
_entity_poly.pdbx_strand_id
1 'polypeptide(L)'
;MMLKIKQIGMLLVTMSAMLVLFAGCGDKDDGGDKESLATLVAETVSSSTTTNKISTQGPSGITFEATIVSQGGDAEWCSFDLNKQVSSAGGNVGDPAYLYLNKNNSDDDRTARIDVTYTNGYSTSLTLTQRAAGFIDYDRSWGEQPEYRSDDAYIYKTYYATFVSNQFFPGGKLRNYSVCYDVDRHISHWVAYPIFKKVYETPVLSRVNDFNYDPNDQLPVIPTRDQQYIGTGGNGRGYGAWGYDRGHMLPQASRYNNYEPNRMTYYGTNMMPQNSTLNQNIWASLEGKVRGWGGLQTYDTLYVVTGAAFKSTKTIDNANGPIAVPSHCWKVLLRQRGNQNRQISQFKADELKAIGFVFTNDDAGAATSIESAVRSVKEIEELTGFKFFRNLDPAVADAVKSQKNLADW
;
A
#
# COMPACT_ATOMS: atom_id res chain seq x y z
N MET A 1 -19.76 -56.91 -9.29
CA MET A 1 -19.57 -56.16 -10.55
C MET A 1 -19.73 -54.67 -10.21
N MET A 2 -18.67 -54.08 -9.66
CA MET A 2 -17.63 -53.27 -10.33
C MET A 2 -18.01 -51.79 -10.48
N LEU A 3 -17.19 -50.95 -9.82
CA LEU A 3 -17.04 -49.50 -9.87
C LEU A 3 -17.15 -48.89 -11.29
N LYS A 4 -17.43 -47.58 -11.36
CA LYS A 4 -16.51 -46.52 -11.90
C LYS A 4 -17.16 -45.12 -11.78
N ILE A 5 -16.60 -44.20 -10.99
CA ILE A 5 -15.55 -43.18 -11.24
C ILE A 5 -16.16 -41.78 -11.45
N LYS A 6 -15.59 -40.81 -10.72
CA LYS A 6 -15.90 -39.38 -10.60
C LYS A 6 -14.87 -38.55 -11.39
N GLN A 7 -15.29 -37.32 -11.78
CA GLN A 7 -14.50 -36.14 -12.21
C GLN A 7 -13.80 -36.26 -13.59
N ILE A 8 -13.49 -35.19 -14.36
CA ILE A 8 -13.05 -33.82 -14.05
C ILE A 8 -13.54 -32.88 -15.18
N GLY A 9 -14.20 -31.78 -14.82
CA GLY A 9 -14.45 -30.65 -15.73
C GLY A 9 -13.26 -29.68 -15.69
N MET A 10 -12.68 -29.42 -16.86
CA MET A 10 -11.57 -28.51 -17.08
C MET A 10 -12.06 -27.06 -16.88
N LEU A 11 -11.59 -26.38 -15.83
CA LEU A 11 -11.92 -24.97 -15.57
C LEU A 11 -10.87 -24.07 -16.23
N LEU A 12 -11.30 -23.21 -17.16
CA LEU A 12 -10.49 -22.15 -17.76
C LEU A 12 -9.90 -21.25 -16.67
N VAL A 13 -8.58 -21.06 -16.71
CA VAL A 13 -7.89 -20.01 -15.96
C VAL A 13 -7.99 -18.73 -16.79
N THR A 14 -8.87 -17.81 -16.39
CA THR A 14 -8.91 -16.45 -16.93
C THR A 14 -7.77 -15.63 -16.30
N MET A 15 -6.76 -15.30 -17.12
CA MET A 15 -5.70 -14.36 -16.75
C MET A 15 -6.31 -12.97 -16.48
N SER A 16 -6.20 -12.51 -15.24
CA SER A 16 -6.40 -11.10 -14.90
C SER A 16 -5.14 -10.31 -15.25
N ALA A 17 -5.17 -9.62 -16.39
CA ALA A 17 -4.16 -8.63 -16.75
C ALA A 17 -4.29 -7.43 -15.80
N MET A 18 -3.29 -7.21 -14.93
CA MET A 18 -3.08 -5.90 -14.32
C MET A 18 -2.66 -4.94 -15.43
N LEU A 19 -3.64 -4.23 -15.99
CA LEU A 19 -3.40 -3.08 -16.85
C LEU A 19 -2.80 -1.95 -16.02
N VAL A 20 -1.51 -1.69 -16.20
CA VAL A 20 -0.88 -0.41 -15.80
C VAL A 20 -1.25 0.62 -16.87
N LEU A 21 -2.39 1.28 -16.66
CA LEU A 21 -2.84 2.42 -17.46
C LEU A 21 -2.11 3.68 -17.02
N PHE A 22 -1.09 4.08 -17.77
CA PHE A 22 -0.77 5.49 -17.96
C PHE A 22 -1.37 5.89 -19.31
N ALA A 23 -2.53 6.53 -19.27
CA ALA A 23 -3.07 7.28 -20.39
C ALA A 23 -2.35 8.64 -20.40
N GLY A 24 -1.34 8.76 -21.26
CA GLY A 24 -0.92 10.05 -21.77
C GLY A 24 -1.92 10.48 -22.84
N CYS A 25 -2.62 11.57 -22.59
CA CYS A 25 -3.29 12.39 -23.59
C CYS A 25 -3.13 13.82 -23.06
N GLY A 26 -2.49 14.78 -23.71
CA GLY A 26 -2.04 14.94 -25.08
C GLY A 26 -1.99 16.45 -25.24
N ASP A 27 -0.79 17.02 -25.35
CA ASP A 27 -0.61 18.45 -25.56
C ASP A 27 -1.31 18.88 -26.85
N LYS A 28 -1.90 20.07 -26.82
CA LYS A 28 -2.02 20.90 -28.02
C LYS A 28 -0.86 21.85 -28.02
N ASP A 29 -0.11 21.78 -29.12
CA ASP A 29 0.97 22.67 -29.54
C ASP A 29 2.17 22.75 -28.59
N ASP A 30 3.22 22.04 -28.98
CA ASP A 30 4.54 22.65 -29.17
C ASP A 30 5.36 21.78 -30.14
N GLY A 31 5.55 22.30 -31.35
CA GLY A 31 6.41 21.73 -32.39
C GLY A 31 7.90 21.92 -32.07
N GLY A 32 8.34 21.38 -30.93
CA GLY A 32 9.75 21.16 -30.64
C GLY A 32 10.12 19.72 -30.99
N ASP A 33 11.23 19.52 -31.69
CA ASP A 33 11.80 18.20 -31.95
C ASP A 33 12.09 17.51 -30.61
N LYS A 34 11.15 16.67 -30.15
CA LYS A 34 11.34 15.89 -28.92
C LYS A 34 12.55 14.99 -29.12
N GLU A 35 13.55 15.12 -28.26
CA GLU A 35 14.72 14.25 -28.29
C GLU A 35 14.31 12.79 -28.12
N SER A 36 15.04 11.89 -28.80
CA SER A 36 14.78 10.46 -28.70
C SER A 36 15.17 9.95 -27.32
N LEU A 37 14.25 9.24 -26.67
CA LEU A 37 14.41 8.66 -25.35
C LEU A 37 13.61 7.38 -25.25
N ALA A 38 14.20 6.33 -24.68
CA ALA A 38 13.49 5.13 -24.26
C ALA A 38 13.73 4.90 -22.77
N THR A 39 12.69 4.53 -22.04
CA THR A 39 12.77 4.21 -20.60
C THR A 39 11.88 3.02 -20.29
N LEU A 40 12.30 2.18 -19.34
CA LEU A 40 11.37 1.24 -18.71
C LEU A 40 10.39 2.02 -17.84
N VAL A 41 9.11 1.63 -17.84
CA VAL A 41 8.14 2.20 -16.88
C VAL A 41 8.53 1.85 -15.45
N ALA A 42 9.15 0.69 -15.24
CA ALA A 42 9.82 0.33 -14.00
C ALA A 42 11.15 -0.39 -14.31
N GLU A 43 12.27 0.16 -13.85
CA GLU A 43 13.60 -0.46 -13.98
C GLU A 43 13.79 -1.62 -13.00
N THR A 44 13.02 -1.63 -11.90
CA THR A 44 12.99 -2.70 -10.90
C THR A 44 11.55 -3.09 -10.60
N VAL A 45 11.27 -4.39 -10.60
CA VAL A 45 9.94 -4.95 -10.35
C VAL A 45 9.98 -6.11 -9.36
N SER A 46 8.88 -6.35 -8.64
CA SER A 46 8.77 -7.48 -7.70
C SER A 46 8.91 -8.84 -8.39
N SER A 47 9.25 -9.87 -7.61
CA SER A 47 9.25 -11.28 -8.06
C SER A 47 7.91 -11.76 -8.63
N SER A 48 6.80 -11.13 -8.24
CA SER A 48 5.45 -11.49 -8.69
C SER A 48 4.96 -10.73 -9.93
N THR A 49 5.68 -9.70 -10.36
CA THR A 49 5.30 -8.86 -11.50
C THR A 49 5.40 -9.66 -12.79
N THR A 50 4.31 -9.72 -13.56
CA THR A 50 4.23 -10.48 -14.83
C THR A 50 4.16 -9.59 -16.07
N THR A 51 4.12 -8.26 -15.92
CA THR A 51 4.07 -7.32 -17.04
C THR A 51 4.87 -6.05 -16.73
N ASN A 52 5.47 -5.47 -17.76
CA ASN A 52 6.11 -4.15 -17.76
C ASN A 52 6.00 -3.56 -19.18
N LYS A 53 6.52 -2.35 -19.43
CA LYS A 53 6.62 -1.81 -20.79
C LYS A 53 7.76 -0.82 -20.93
N ILE A 54 8.19 -0.62 -22.17
CA ILE A 54 9.11 0.44 -22.58
C ILE A 54 8.27 1.62 -23.09
N SER A 55 8.55 2.80 -22.56
CA SER A 55 8.03 4.07 -23.04
C SER A 55 9.04 4.68 -23.99
N THR A 56 8.59 5.09 -25.17
CA THR A 56 9.44 5.70 -26.21
C THR A 56 8.97 7.13 -26.49
N GLN A 57 9.92 8.04 -26.64
CA GLN A 57 9.75 9.43 -27.04
C GLN A 57 10.75 9.76 -28.14
N GLY A 58 10.42 10.72 -28.99
CA GLY A 58 11.24 11.14 -30.12
C GLY A 58 10.41 11.90 -31.17
N PRO A 59 11.03 12.31 -32.28
CA PRO A 59 10.35 13.05 -33.34
C PRO A 59 9.27 12.21 -34.04
N SER A 60 8.25 12.88 -34.58
CA SER A 60 7.17 12.23 -35.33
C SER A 60 7.71 11.53 -36.58
N GLY A 61 7.24 10.31 -36.83
CA GLY A 61 7.65 9.51 -38.00
C GLY A 61 8.91 8.67 -37.79
N ILE A 62 9.53 8.70 -36.60
CA ILE A 62 10.60 7.79 -36.22
C ILE A 62 10.01 6.49 -35.66
N THR A 63 10.69 5.38 -35.94
CA THR A 63 10.36 4.06 -35.37
C THR A 63 11.47 3.59 -34.46
N PHE A 64 11.15 2.66 -33.57
CA PHE A 64 12.11 2.02 -32.70
C PHE A 64 12.06 0.49 -32.85
N GLU A 65 13.17 -0.15 -32.53
CA GLU A 65 13.29 -1.59 -32.31
C GLU A 65 13.91 -1.82 -30.94
N ALA A 66 13.27 -2.65 -30.12
CA ALA A 66 13.74 -3.06 -28.80
C ALA A 66 14.08 -4.55 -28.84
N THR A 67 15.26 -4.92 -28.37
CA THR A 67 15.77 -6.30 -28.38
C THR A 67 16.27 -6.70 -27.00
N ILE A 68 15.75 -7.79 -26.44
CA ILE A 68 16.26 -8.44 -25.24
C ILE A 68 17.59 -9.12 -25.62
N VAL A 69 18.71 -8.54 -25.18
CA VAL A 69 20.06 -8.98 -25.56
C VAL A 69 20.69 -9.90 -24.53
N SER A 70 20.22 -9.88 -23.28
CA SER A 70 20.61 -10.86 -22.26
C SER A 70 19.55 -10.96 -21.17
N GLN A 71 19.45 -12.14 -20.56
CA GLN A 71 18.64 -12.40 -19.38
C GLN A 71 19.49 -13.18 -18.38
N GLY A 72 19.50 -12.76 -17.12
CA GLY A 72 20.12 -13.48 -16.00
C GLY A 72 19.17 -14.54 -15.43
N GLY A 73 19.75 -15.57 -14.82
CA GLY A 73 19.05 -16.77 -14.34
C GLY A 73 19.02 -17.91 -15.36
N ASP A 74 18.55 -19.09 -14.94
CA ASP A 74 18.68 -20.34 -15.71
C ASP A 74 17.61 -20.55 -16.79
N ALA A 75 16.59 -19.69 -16.88
CA ALA A 75 15.49 -19.81 -17.83
C ALA A 75 15.07 -18.46 -18.41
N GLU A 76 14.63 -18.44 -19.68
CA GLU A 76 14.04 -17.26 -20.30
C GLU A 76 12.77 -16.85 -19.55
N TRP A 77 12.71 -15.58 -19.17
CA TRP A 77 11.64 -15.07 -18.29
C TRP A 77 11.06 -13.74 -18.72
N CYS A 78 11.65 -13.06 -19.71
CA CYS A 78 11.20 -11.79 -20.26
C CYS A 78 10.95 -11.98 -21.77
N SER A 79 9.79 -11.51 -22.25
CA SER A 79 9.37 -11.65 -23.66
C SER A 79 8.55 -10.43 -24.11
N PHE A 80 8.57 -10.11 -25.40
CA PHE A 80 7.66 -9.13 -26.01
C PHE A 80 6.29 -9.71 -26.40
N ASP A 81 6.09 -11.01 -26.23
CA ASP A 81 4.82 -11.70 -26.49
C ASP A 81 4.38 -12.53 -25.28
N LEU A 82 3.07 -12.56 -25.03
CA LEU A 82 2.47 -13.21 -23.87
C LEU A 82 2.53 -14.75 -23.95
N ASN A 83 2.42 -15.32 -25.15
CA ASN A 83 2.19 -16.74 -25.35
C ASN A 83 3.40 -17.48 -25.91
N LYS A 84 4.37 -16.75 -26.45
CA LYS A 84 5.60 -17.29 -27.02
C LYS A 84 6.79 -16.44 -26.60
N GLN A 85 7.95 -17.07 -26.53
CA GLN A 85 9.20 -16.34 -26.29
C GLN A 85 9.55 -15.52 -27.54
N VAL A 86 9.57 -14.20 -27.39
CA VAL A 86 9.92 -13.24 -28.45
C VAL A 86 10.90 -12.23 -27.88
N SER A 87 12.08 -12.15 -28.47
CA SER A 87 13.18 -11.31 -27.99
C SER A 87 13.24 -9.93 -28.62
N SER A 88 12.45 -9.62 -29.66
CA SER A 88 12.39 -8.27 -30.23
C SER A 88 10.97 -7.79 -30.53
N ALA A 89 10.77 -6.49 -30.42
CA ALA A 89 9.57 -5.81 -30.87
C ALA A 89 9.90 -4.40 -31.35
N GLY A 90 9.14 -3.91 -32.33
CA GLY A 90 9.28 -2.56 -32.85
C GLY A 90 7.92 -1.91 -33.06
N GLY A 91 7.94 -0.59 -33.22
CA GLY A 91 6.74 0.23 -33.41
C GLY A 91 7.09 1.66 -33.76
N ASN A 92 6.06 2.50 -33.89
CA ASN A 92 6.27 3.94 -33.99
C ASN A 92 6.66 4.47 -32.62
N VAL A 93 7.49 5.51 -32.58
CA VAL A 93 7.77 6.21 -31.33
C VAL A 93 6.46 6.72 -30.72
N GLY A 94 6.25 6.43 -29.44
CA GLY A 94 4.98 6.65 -28.73
C GLY A 94 4.11 5.40 -28.59
N ASP A 95 4.33 4.37 -29.41
CA ASP A 95 3.68 3.07 -29.25
C ASP A 95 4.27 2.33 -28.03
N PRO A 96 3.44 1.71 -27.16
CA PRO A 96 3.95 0.93 -26.04
C PRO A 96 4.56 -0.40 -26.51
N ALA A 97 5.80 -0.67 -26.13
CA ALA A 97 6.39 -2.01 -26.24
C ALA A 97 6.21 -2.76 -24.90
N TYR A 98 5.27 -3.71 -24.86
CA TYR A 98 4.98 -4.50 -23.67
C TYR A 98 6.03 -5.59 -23.43
N LEU A 99 6.38 -5.79 -22.17
CA LEU A 99 7.19 -6.90 -21.69
C LEU A 99 6.31 -7.81 -20.83
N TYR A 100 6.36 -9.10 -21.11
CA TYR A 100 5.70 -10.16 -20.37
C TYR A 100 6.74 -10.95 -19.60
N LEU A 101 6.52 -11.09 -18.30
CA LEU A 101 7.49 -11.62 -17.36
C LEU A 101 6.95 -12.90 -16.71
N ASN A 102 7.79 -13.93 -16.63
CA ASN A 102 7.56 -15.03 -15.71
C ASN A 102 7.78 -14.54 -14.28
N LYS A 103 7.11 -15.18 -13.31
CA LYS A 103 7.40 -14.92 -11.88
C LYS A 103 8.82 -15.35 -11.55
N ASN A 104 9.50 -14.61 -10.68
CA ASN A 104 10.79 -15.03 -10.14
C ASN A 104 10.56 -15.87 -8.88
N ASN A 105 10.98 -17.13 -8.93
CA ASN A 105 10.88 -18.06 -7.81
C ASN A 105 12.25 -18.40 -7.20
N SER A 106 13.35 -17.79 -7.69
CA SER A 106 14.70 -17.99 -7.13
C SER A 106 15.00 -17.01 -6.00
N ASP A 107 15.95 -17.36 -5.14
CA ASP A 107 16.39 -16.50 -4.03
C ASP A 107 17.29 -15.33 -4.46
N ASP A 108 17.62 -15.26 -5.76
CA ASP A 108 18.43 -14.19 -6.36
C ASP A 108 17.59 -13.26 -7.25
N ASP A 109 17.98 -11.98 -7.25
CA ASP A 109 17.54 -11.01 -8.26
C ASP A 109 17.99 -11.47 -9.64
N ARG A 110 17.16 -11.20 -10.66
CA ARG A 110 17.50 -11.49 -12.06
C ARG A 110 17.28 -10.28 -12.94
N THR A 111 18.11 -10.14 -13.98
CA THR A 111 18.12 -8.93 -14.83
C THR A 111 17.95 -9.25 -16.30
N ALA A 112 17.19 -8.45 -17.03
CA ALA A 112 17.12 -8.48 -18.49
C ALA A 112 17.70 -7.17 -19.05
N ARG A 113 18.63 -7.26 -19.99
CA ARG A 113 19.17 -6.13 -20.74
C ARG A 113 18.41 -6.01 -22.05
N ILE A 114 17.89 -4.83 -22.35
CA ILE A 114 17.16 -4.52 -23.57
C ILE A 114 17.84 -3.38 -24.29
N ASP A 115 18.33 -3.61 -25.50
CA ASP A 115 18.85 -2.56 -26.36
C ASP A 115 17.71 -1.98 -27.20
N VAL A 116 17.59 -0.65 -27.24
CA VAL A 116 16.57 0.06 -28.02
C VAL A 116 17.27 0.96 -29.03
N THR A 117 16.96 0.77 -30.31
CA THR A 117 17.53 1.51 -31.43
C THR A 117 16.44 2.22 -32.20
N TYR A 118 16.68 3.49 -32.55
CA TYR A 118 15.75 4.34 -33.28
C TYR A 118 16.28 4.55 -34.70
N THR A 119 15.38 4.75 -35.66
CA THR A 119 15.78 4.98 -37.07
C THR A 119 16.52 6.29 -37.31
N ASN A 120 16.49 7.24 -36.36
CA ASN A 120 17.31 8.45 -36.40
C ASN A 120 18.72 8.28 -35.82
N GLY A 121 19.13 7.05 -35.50
CA GLY A 121 20.47 6.73 -34.99
C GLY A 121 20.62 6.83 -33.47
N TYR A 122 19.60 7.28 -32.73
CA TYR A 122 19.61 7.19 -31.27
C TYR A 122 19.56 5.73 -30.83
N SER A 123 20.38 5.37 -29.84
CA SER A 123 20.31 4.06 -29.21
C SER A 123 20.58 4.17 -27.71
N THR A 124 19.95 3.29 -26.94
CA THR A 124 20.16 3.18 -25.50
C THR A 124 20.01 1.74 -25.04
N SER A 125 20.46 1.46 -23.82
CA SER A 125 20.34 0.15 -23.19
C SER A 125 19.61 0.28 -21.87
N LEU A 126 18.58 -0.53 -21.68
CA LEU A 126 17.72 -0.55 -20.51
C LEU A 126 18.01 -1.82 -19.72
N THR A 127 18.03 -1.72 -18.38
CA THR A 127 18.18 -2.88 -17.50
C THR A 127 16.92 -3.03 -16.66
N LEU A 128 16.20 -4.13 -16.87
CA LEU A 128 15.07 -4.54 -16.03
C LEU A 128 15.56 -5.51 -14.96
N THR A 129 15.40 -5.16 -13.69
CA THR A 129 15.65 -6.05 -12.55
C THR A 129 14.33 -6.61 -12.04
N GLN A 130 14.17 -7.93 -12.02
CA GLN A 130 13.09 -8.60 -11.30
C GLN A 130 13.66 -9.21 -10.03
N ARG A 131 13.10 -8.80 -8.90
CA ARG A 131 13.64 -9.15 -7.58
C ARG A 131 13.51 -10.64 -7.27
N ALA A 132 14.36 -11.12 -6.35
CA ALA A 132 14.29 -12.47 -5.77
C ALA A 132 12.89 -12.81 -5.22
N ALA A 133 12.56 -14.09 -5.24
CA ALA A 133 11.47 -14.65 -4.44
C ALA A 133 11.68 -14.27 -2.97
N GLY A 134 10.63 -13.77 -2.32
CA GLY A 134 10.73 -13.28 -0.95
C GLY A 134 11.33 -11.88 -0.78
N PHE A 135 11.85 -11.23 -1.84
CA PHE A 135 12.15 -9.80 -1.80
C PHE A 135 10.84 -9.02 -1.72
N ILE A 136 10.52 -8.52 -0.53
CA ILE A 136 9.34 -7.69 -0.31
C ILE A 136 9.69 -6.27 -0.75
N ASP A 137 8.91 -5.73 -1.70
CA ASP A 137 8.96 -4.37 -2.28
C ASP A 137 8.61 -3.26 -1.26
N TYR A 138 9.11 -3.42 -0.05
CA TYR A 138 8.71 -2.79 1.18
C TYR A 138 9.69 -1.67 1.58
N ASP A 139 10.83 -1.57 0.88
CA ASP A 139 11.95 -0.77 1.34
C ASP A 139 11.85 0.72 0.98
N ARG A 140 11.10 1.13 -0.05
CA ARG A 140 10.97 2.57 -0.38
C ARG A 140 9.60 3.00 -0.86
N SER A 141 8.63 2.11 -0.88
CA SER A 141 7.48 2.29 -1.75
C SER A 141 6.49 3.32 -1.23
N TRP A 142 6.44 3.62 0.08
CA TRP A 142 5.47 4.58 0.63
C TRP A 142 5.96 5.30 1.90
N GLY A 143 5.76 6.62 1.97
CA GLY A 143 6.37 7.50 3.00
C GLY A 143 6.06 7.11 4.45
N GLU A 144 4.92 6.48 4.69
CA GLU A 144 4.46 6.04 6.00
C GLU A 144 4.71 4.57 6.31
N GLN A 145 5.10 3.75 5.33
CA GLN A 145 5.29 2.31 5.55
C GLN A 145 6.40 2.08 6.60
N PRO A 146 6.10 1.40 7.73
CA PRO A 146 7.12 1.06 8.72
C PRO A 146 8.20 0.17 8.11
N GLU A 147 9.35 -0.02 8.76
CA GLU A 147 10.40 -0.96 8.34
C GLU A 147 9.95 -2.42 8.47
N TYR A 148 10.46 -3.26 7.56
CA TYR A 148 10.13 -4.68 7.55
C TYR A 148 10.77 -5.34 8.77
N ARG A 149 9.98 -6.11 9.51
CA ARG A 149 10.44 -6.99 10.58
C ARG A 149 10.12 -8.43 10.20
N SER A 150 11.15 -9.24 10.04
CA SER A 150 10.99 -10.68 9.80
C SER A 150 10.45 -11.35 11.06
N ASP A 151 9.36 -12.10 10.88
CA ASP A 151 8.69 -12.92 11.89
C ASP A 151 7.80 -13.90 11.13
N ASP A 152 7.83 -15.19 11.49
CA ASP A 152 7.09 -16.24 10.79
C ASP A 152 5.57 -16.03 10.88
N ALA A 153 5.10 -15.31 11.89
CA ALA A 153 3.69 -14.99 12.06
C ALA A 153 3.22 -13.78 11.23
N TYR A 154 4.14 -13.01 10.62
CA TYR A 154 3.78 -11.73 10.02
C TYR A 154 3.51 -11.85 8.53
N ILE A 155 2.33 -11.37 8.14
CA ILE A 155 1.94 -11.20 6.74
C ILE A 155 1.82 -9.71 6.44
N TYR A 156 2.71 -9.22 5.58
CA TYR A 156 2.66 -7.85 5.07
C TYR A 156 1.81 -7.82 3.82
N LYS A 157 0.70 -7.07 3.84
CA LYS A 157 -0.25 -7.00 2.73
C LYS A 157 -0.60 -5.57 2.37
N THR A 158 -0.69 -5.27 1.07
CA THR A 158 -1.11 -3.97 0.56
C THR A 158 -2.40 -4.13 -0.23
N TYR A 159 -3.40 -3.34 0.14
CA TYR A 159 -4.68 -3.28 -0.54
C TYR A 159 -4.68 -2.12 -1.52
N TYR A 160 -5.05 -2.42 -2.76
CA TYR A 160 -5.33 -1.46 -3.81
C TYR A 160 -6.83 -1.39 -4.03
N ALA A 161 -7.33 -0.21 -4.38
CA ALA A 161 -8.74 0.00 -4.66
C ALA A 161 -8.90 0.98 -5.82
N THR A 162 -10.06 0.94 -6.46
CA THR A 162 -10.43 1.87 -7.52
C THR A 162 -11.01 3.13 -6.90
N PHE A 163 -10.40 4.27 -7.20
CA PHE A 163 -10.87 5.59 -6.79
C PHE A 163 -11.54 6.30 -7.97
N VAL A 164 -12.65 6.98 -7.69
CA VAL A 164 -13.39 7.78 -8.66
C VAL A 164 -12.67 9.11 -8.90
N SER A 165 -12.62 9.53 -10.16
CA SER A 165 -12.03 10.80 -10.58
C SER A 165 -12.78 12.00 -10.02
N ASN A 166 -12.08 13.12 -9.84
CA ASN A 166 -12.66 14.43 -9.63
C ASN A 166 -11.76 15.51 -10.24
N GLN A 167 -12.12 16.79 -10.06
CA GLN A 167 -11.38 17.92 -10.63
C GLN A 167 -9.89 18.03 -10.21
N PHE A 168 -9.46 17.33 -9.15
CA PHE A 168 -8.08 17.34 -8.65
C PHE A 168 -7.33 16.03 -8.89
N PHE A 169 -8.01 14.97 -9.33
CA PHE A 169 -7.45 13.63 -9.40
C PHE A 169 -8.14 12.81 -10.51
N PRO A 170 -7.39 12.22 -11.46
CA PRO A 170 -7.97 11.54 -12.63
C PRO A 170 -8.69 10.22 -12.34
N GLY A 171 -8.72 9.72 -11.11
CA GLY A 171 -9.31 8.42 -10.80
C GLY A 171 -8.32 7.26 -11.04
N GLY A 172 -8.80 6.04 -10.82
CA GLY A 172 -8.07 4.81 -11.15
C GLY A 172 -7.68 3.97 -9.94
N LYS A 173 -6.95 2.89 -10.20
CA LYS A 173 -6.52 1.94 -9.18
C LYS A 173 -5.31 2.49 -8.44
N LEU A 174 -5.49 2.82 -7.16
CA LEU A 174 -4.44 3.32 -6.28
C LEU A 174 -4.29 2.44 -5.05
N ARG A 175 -3.17 2.58 -4.35
CA ARG A 175 -2.99 2.02 -3.02
C ARG A 175 -4.01 2.63 -2.06
N ASN A 176 -4.70 1.76 -1.33
CA ASN A 176 -5.62 2.11 -0.27
C ASN A 176 -4.90 2.17 1.08
N TYR A 177 -4.30 1.06 1.51
CA TYR A 177 -3.51 0.96 2.74
C TYR A 177 -2.64 -0.30 2.74
N SER A 178 -1.69 -0.39 3.67
CA SER A 178 -0.90 -1.60 3.94
C SER A 178 -1.04 -2.02 5.39
N VAL A 179 -0.80 -3.30 5.67
CA VAL A 179 -0.85 -3.88 7.02
C VAL A 179 0.36 -4.76 7.28
N CYS A 180 0.72 -4.90 8.56
CA CYS A 180 1.48 -6.05 9.08
C CYS A 180 0.53 -6.85 9.95
N TYR A 181 -0.04 -7.91 9.37
CA TYR A 181 -0.98 -8.80 10.05
C TYR A 181 -0.22 -9.90 10.78
N ASP A 182 -0.55 -10.12 12.05
CA ASP A 182 0.03 -11.17 12.89
C ASP A 182 -0.99 -12.30 13.04
N VAL A 183 -0.68 -13.46 12.45
CA VAL A 183 -1.60 -14.61 12.43
C VAL A 183 -1.73 -15.29 13.79
N ASP A 184 -0.70 -15.21 14.65
CA ASP A 184 -0.76 -15.78 16.00
C ASP A 184 -1.67 -14.94 16.91
N ARG A 185 -1.67 -13.62 16.69
CA ARG A 185 -2.50 -12.66 17.45
C ARG A 185 -3.85 -12.37 16.81
N HIS A 186 -4.08 -12.81 15.57
CA HIS A 186 -5.24 -12.52 14.74
C HIS A 186 -5.52 -11.01 14.54
N ILE A 187 -4.49 -10.17 14.56
CA ILE A 187 -4.61 -8.70 14.54
C ILE A 187 -3.42 -8.07 13.81
N SER A 188 -3.62 -6.90 13.22
CA SER A 188 -2.49 -6.13 12.68
C SER A 188 -1.67 -5.45 13.78
N HIS A 189 -0.35 -5.49 13.68
CA HIS A 189 0.51 -4.61 14.51
C HIS A 189 0.30 -3.15 14.13
N TRP A 190 0.13 -2.90 12.82
CA TRP A 190 -0.13 -1.58 12.28
C TRP A 190 -0.86 -1.64 10.93
N VAL A 191 -1.51 -0.53 10.60
CA VAL A 191 -2.10 -0.20 9.31
C VAL A 191 -1.56 1.15 8.87
N ALA A 192 -0.93 1.19 7.71
CA ALA A 192 -0.20 2.32 7.14
C ALA A 192 -0.96 2.87 5.93
N TYR A 193 -1.27 4.16 5.95
CA TYR A 193 -2.11 4.77 4.92
C TYR A 193 -1.88 6.28 4.76
N PRO A 194 -2.03 6.81 3.53
CA PRO A 194 -2.10 8.24 3.31
C PRO A 194 -3.51 8.79 3.57
N ILE A 195 -3.57 10.07 3.94
CA ILE A 195 -4.77 10.90 3.85
C ILE A 195 -4.47 12.08 2.94
N PHE A 196 -5.25 12.17 1.89
CA PHE A 196 -5.38 13.33 1.03
C PHE A 196 -6.85 13.46 0.64
N LYS A 197 -7.54 14.47 1.19
CA LYS A 197 -9.01 14.55 1.15
C LYS A 197 -9.58 14.45 -0.27
N LYS A 198 -8.91 15.08 -1.23
CA LYS A 198 -9.36 15.09 -2.63
C LYS A 198 -9.28 13.72 -3.28
N VAL A 199 -8.36 12.85 -2.88
CA VAL A 199 -8.23 11.50 -3.44
C VAL A 199 -9.11 10.51 -2.68
N TYR A 200 -9.03 10.51 -1.35
CA TYR A 200 -9.56 9.40 -0.54
C TYR A 200 -10.96 9.65 0.01
N GLU A 201 -11.39 10.90 0.16
CA GLU A 201 -12.64 11.27 0.84
C GLU A 201 -13.67 11.95 -0.08
N THR A 202 -13.34 12.22 -1.34
CA THR A 202 -14.22 12.93 -2.29
C THR A 202 -14.39 12.11 -3.57
N PRO A 203 -15.62 11.76 -4.01
CA PRO A 203 -16.92 12.14 -3.43
C PRO A 203 -17.19 11.49 -2.06
N VAL A 204 -18.17 12.00 -1.31
CA VAL A 204 -18.48 11.50 0.04
C VAL A 204 -19.57 10.42 -0.05
N LEU A 205 -19.18 9.14 -0.05
CA LEU A 205 -20.13 8.04 0.08
C LEU A 205 -20.57 7.79 1.53
N SER A 206 -21.71 7.13 1.68
CA SER A 206 -22.17 6.64 2.98
C SER A 206 -21.31 5.48 3.49
N ARG A 207 -21.46 5.17 4.78
CA ARG A 207 -20.87 3.98 5.41
C ARG A 207 -21.44 2.71 4.81
N VAL A 208 -20.57 1.73 4.54
CA VAL A 208 -21.01 0.41 4.02
C VAL A 208 -21.41 -0.55 5.12
N ASN A 209 -20.74 -0.48 6.28
CA ASN A 209 -20.95 -1.40 7.41
C ASN A 209 -20.80 -2.89 7.06
N ASP A 210 -19.99 -3.23 6.05
CA ASP A 210 -19.74 -4.61 5.60
C ASP A 210 -18.58 -5.25 6.37
N PHE A 211 -18.75 -5.45 7.67
CA PHE A 211 -17.79 -6.16 8.50
C PHE A 211 -17.63 -7.59 7.98
N ASN A 212 -16.42 -7.94 7.53
CA ASN A 212 -16.16 -9.22 6.89
C ASN A 212 -14.68 -9.63 7.00
N TYR A 213 -14.39 -10.86 6.61
CA TYR A 213 -13.02 -11.26 6.32
C TYR A 213 -12.47 -10.46 5.12
N ASP A 214 -11.15 -10.34 5.06
CA ASP A 214 -10.46 -10.06 3.82
C ASP A 214 -10.80 -11.18 2.82
N PRO A 215 -11.41 -10.86 1.66
CA PRO A 215 -11.83 -11.85 0.68
C PRO A 215 -10.66 -12.55 -0.03
N ASN A 216 -9.41 -12.12 0.19
CA ASN A 216 -8.20 -12.61 -0.48
C ASN A 216 -8.24 -12.49 -2.01
N ASP A 217 -8.91 -11.45 -2.51
CA ASP A 217 -8.85 -11.06 -3.92
C ASP A 217 -7.51 -10.37 -4.29
N GLN A 218 -6.69 -10.04 -3.29
CA GLN A 218 -5.36 -9.46 -3.44
C GLN A 218 -4.34 -10.28 -2.64
N LEU A 219 -3.12 -10.38 -3.16
CA LEU A 219 -2.02 -11.11 -2.54
C LEU A 219 -1.21 -10.24 -1.56
N PRO A 220 -0.47 -10.84 -0.60
CA PRO A 220 -0.51 -12.27 -0.24
C PRO A 220 -1.85 -12.67 0.38
N VAL A 221 -2.16 -13.97 0.34
CA VAL A 221 -3.34 -14.53 1.01
C VAL A 221 -3.10 -14.54 2.51
N ILE A 222 -4.09 -14.08 3.29
CA ILE A 222 -4.19 -14.35 4.72
C ILE A 222 -5.33 -15.37 4.86
N PRO A 223 -5.06 -16.67 5.04
CA PRO A 223 -6.10 -17.69 5.01
C PRO A 223 -7.24 -17.35 5.97
N THR A 224 -8.50 -17.58 5.57
CA THR A 224 -9.66 -17.20 6.39
C THR A 224 -9.60 -17.79 7.80
N ARG A 225 -9.05 -19.00 7.96
CA ARG A 225 -8.82 -19.65 9.26
C ARG A 225 -7.84 -18.93 10.17
N ASP A 226 -7.01 -18.06 9.62
CA ASP A 226 -5.98 -17.30 10.33
C ASP A 226 -6.40 -15.82 10.48
N GLN A 227 -7.60 -15.45 10.02
CA GLN A 227 -8.18 -14.11 10.17
C GLN A 227 -9.11 -14.03 11.38
N GLN A 228 -9.22 -12.85 11.99
CA GLN A 228 -10.23 -12.60 13.03
C GLN A 228 -11.67 -12.64 12.50
N TYR A 229 -12.58 -13.30 13.23
CA TYR A 229 -14.01 -13.29 12.93
C TYR A 229 -14.69 -12.13 13.66
N ILE A 230 -15.07 -11.11 12.90
CA ILE A 230 -15.59 -9.84 13.43
C ILE A 230 -17.11 -9.69 13.32
N GLY A 231 -17.84 -10.82 13.27
CA GLY A 231 -19.29 -10.84 13.10
C GLY A 231 -19.69 -10.43 11.68
N THR A 232 -19.58 -11.37 10.74
CA THR A 232 -19.80 -11.14 9.30
C THR A 232 -21.25 -10.78 8.99
N GLY A 233 -21.48 -9.85 8.06
CA GLY A 233 -22.82 -9.59 7.50
C GLY A 233 -23.70 -8.60 8.29
N GLY A 234 -23.10 -7.58 8.92
CA GLY A 234 -23.79 -6.42 9.51
C GLY A 234 -24.58 -6.68 10.80
N ASN A 235 -25.13 -7.89 10.98
CA ASN A 235 -25.93 -8.32 12.13
C ASN A 235 -25.18 -9.28 13.08
N GLY A 236 -23.91 -9.60 12.81
CA GLY A 236 -23.10 -10.47 13.66
C GLY A 236 -22.71 -9.80 14.99
N ARG A 237 -22.82 -10.55 16.10
CA ARG A 237 -22.34 -10.15 17.44
C ARG A 237 -20.80 -10.16 17.48
N GLY A 238 -20.15 -9.23 16.76
CA GLY A 238 -18.70 -9.00 16.84
C GLY A 238 -18.26 -8.52 18.23
N TYR A 239 -17.14 -7.80 18.37
CA TYR A 239 -16.74 -7.33 19.70
C TYR A 239 -17.83 -6.41 20.27
N GLY A 240 -18.50 -6.85 21.33
CA GLY A 240 -19.63 -6.15 21.97
C GLY A 240 -20.11 -6.87 23.22
N ALA A 241 -19.94 -8.20 23.29
CA ALA A 241 -20.17 -8.97 24.52
C ALA A 241 -19.10 -8.77 25.61
N TRP A 242 -17.99 -8.09 25.28
CA TRP A 242 -16.78 -8.05 26.11
C TRP A 242 -16.28 -6.63 26.44
N GLY A 243 -17.09 -5.59 26.17
CA GLY A 243 -16.70 -4.19 26.39
C GLY A 243 -15.69 -3.63 25.37
N TYR A 244 -15.50 -4.33 24.26
CA TYR A 244 -14.65 -3.92 23.15
C TYR A 244 -15.51 -3.72 21.90
N ASP A 245 -15.19 -2.72 21.10
CA ASP A 245 -15.73 -2.50 19.76
C ASP A 245 -14.78 -3.10 18.70
N ARG A 246 -15.31 -3.22 17.47
CA ARG A 246 -14.51 -3.41 16.24
C ARG A 246 -13.85 -2.08 15.86
N GLY A 247 -12.81 -1.73 16.60
CA GLY A 247 -12.04 -0.49 16.42
C GLY A 247 -11.29 -0.52 15.10
N HIS A 248 -11.52 0.46 14.23
CA HIS A 248 -10.82 0.56 12.96
C HIS A 248 -9.40 1.10 13.18
N MET A 249 -8.41 0.55 12.47
CA MET A 249 -7.07 1.17 12.41
C MET A 249 -7.00 2.25 11.33
N LEU A 250 -7.45 1.95 10.11
CA LEU A 250 -7.85 2.93 9.10
C LEU A 250 -9.34 3.23 9.26
N PRO A 251 -9.74 4.41 9.76
CA PRO A 251 -11.15 4.72 9.91
C PRO A 251 -11.84 4.87 8.57
N GLN A 252 -13.02 4.29 8.46
CA GLN A 252 -13.90 4.39 7.30
C GLN A 252 -14.07 5.83 6.80
N ALA A 253 -14.14 6.79 7.73
CA ALA A 253 -14.32 8.21 7.40
C ALA A 253 -13.17 8.83 6.60
N SER A 254 -12.06 8.11 6.42
CA SER A 254 -10.94 8.53 5.56
C SER A 254 -10.99 7.86 4.17
N ARG A 255 -12.03 7.09 3.84
CA ARG A 255 -12.18 6.31 2.61
C ARG A 255 -13.59 6.43 2.01
N TYR A 256 -14.06 7.65 1.84
CA TYR A 256 -15.38 7.92 1.28
C TYR A 256 -15.45 7.91 -0.26
N ASN A 257 -14.33 8.04 -0.97
CA ASN A 257 -14.32 8.29 -2.42
C ASN A 257 -15.09 7.25 -3.26
N ASN A 258 -14.97 5.95 -2.94
CA ASN A 258 -15.65 4.88 -3.69
C ASN A 258 -16.05 3.71 -2.76
N TYR A 259 -16.99 2.87 -3.20
CA TYR A 259 -17.49 1.72 -2.42
C TYR A 259 -16.36 0.75 -2.07
N GLU A 260 -15.48 0.44 -3.02
CA GLU A 260 -14.37 -0.51 -2.84
C GLU A 260 -13.41 -0.08 -1.70
N PRO A 261 -12.75 1.10 -1.73
CA PRO A 261 -11.86 1.51 -0.64
C PRO A 261 -12.58 1.66 0.70
N ASN A 262 -13.86 2.06 0.70
CA ASN A 262 -14.71 2.17 1.88
C ASN A 262 -14.96 0.79 2.51
N ARG A 263 -15.39 -0.18 1.70
CA ARG A 263 -15.62 -1.57 2.10
C ARG A 263 -14.37 -2.21 2.68
N MET A 264 -13.20 -1.99 2.08
CA MET A 264 -11.94 -2.52 2.58
C MET A 264 -11.58 -2.05 3.99
N THR A 265 -12.12 -0.93 4.48
CA THR A 265 -11.91 -0.51 5.88
C THR A 265 -12.65 -1.40 6.89
N TYR A 266 -13.61 -2.21 6.44
CA TYR A 266 -14.39 -3.11 7.28
C TYR A 266 -13.81 -4.53 7.37
N TYR A 267 -12.64 -4.79 6.78
CA TYR A 267 -11.98 -6.10 6.86
C TYR A 267 -11.41 -6.35 8.26
N GLY A 268 -11.46 -7.61 8.70
CA GLY A 268 -10.86 -8.06 9.96
C GLY A 268 -9.37 -7.69 10.11
N THR A 269 -8.63 -7.65 9.00
CA THR A 269 -7.22 -7.22 8.98
C THR A 269 -7.01 -5.75 9.33
N ASN A 270 -8.06 -4.93 9.32
CA ASN A 270 -8.06 -3.53 9.71
C ASN A 270 -8.70 -3.27 11.10
N MET A 271 -9.03 -4.33 11.85
CA MET A 271 -9.72 -4.21 13.13
C MET A 271 -8.81 -4.52 14.32
N MET A 272 -9.05 -3.83 15.43
CA MET A 272 -8.55 -4.18 16.76
C MET A 272 -9.69 -4.21 17.78
N PRO A 273 -9.70 -5.16 18.74
CA PRO A 273 -10.53 -5.03 19.93
C PRO A 273 -10.16 -3.75 20.68
N GLN A 274 -11.02 -2.75 20.64
CA GLN A 274 -10.77 -1.44 21.23
C GLN A 274 -11.82 -1.15 22.31
N ASN A 275 -11.42 -0.74 23.51
CA ASN A 275 -12.35 -0.41 24.59
C ASN A 275 -13.45 0.53 24.04
N SER A 276 -14.72 0.19 24.27
CA SER A 276 -15.83 0.89 23.61
C SER A 276 -15.88 2.38 23.95
N THR A 277 -15.59 2.75 25.21
CA THR A 277 -15.53 4.15 25.63
C THR A 277 -14.38 4.91 24.95
N LEU A 278 -13.21 4.27 24.82
CA LEU A 278 -12.07 4.81 24.08
C LEU A 278 -12.41 5.03 22.60
N ASN A 279 -12.90 3.98 21.92
CA ASN A 279 -13.21 3.99 20.48
C ASN A 279 -14.24 5.07 20.11
N GLN A 280 -15.35 5.11 20.85
CA GLN A 280 -16.50 5.96 20.50
C GLN A 280 -16.29 7.44 20.84
N ASN A 281 -15.33 7.77 21.71
CA ASN A 281 -15.11 9.12 22.21
C ASN A 281 -13.75 9.70 21.77
N ILE A 282 -12.72 9.55 22.61
CA ILE A 282 -11.45 10.26 22.41
C ILE A 282 -10.69 9.77 21.18
N TRP A 283 -10.77 8.48 20.86
CA TRP A 283 -10.17 7.94 19.64
C TRP A 283 -10.85 8.51 18.39
N ALA A 284 -12.19 8.47 18.33
CA ALA A 284 -12.95 9.10 17.25
C ALA A 284 -12.67 10.62 17.12
N SER A 285 -12.46 11.30 18.25
CA SER A 285 -12.07 12.72 18.29
C SER A 285 -10.68 12.95 17.68
N LEU A 286 -9.71 12.09 18.01
CA LEU A 286 -8.38 12.12 17.40
C LEU A 286 -8.46 11.84 15.90
N GLU A 287 -9.23 10.85 15.46
CA GLU A 287 -9.42 10.55 14.04
C GLU A 287 -10.05 11.73 13.28
N GLY A 288 -10.97 12.46 13.93
CA GLY A 288 -11.51 13.72 13.40
C GLY A 288 -10.42 14.77 13.17
N LYS A 289 -9.54 14.98 14.15
CA LYS A 289 -8.39 15.88 14.00
C LYS A 289 -7.43 15.42 12.91
N VAL A 290 -7.10 14.13 12.86
CA VAL A 290 -6.21 13.53 11.85
C VAL A 290 -6.74 13.76 10.44
N ARG A 291 -8.05 13.60 10.20
CA ARG A 291 -8.66 13.94 8.91
C ARG A 291 -8.62 15.45 8.62
N GLY A 292 -8.83 16.29 9.64
CA GLY A 292 -8.70 17.74 9.51
C GLY A 292 -7.27 18.17 9.13
N TRP A 293 -6.26 17.46 9.63
CA TRP A 293 -4.85 17.62 9.27
C TRP A 293 -4.49 16.93 7.95
N GLY A 294 -5.36 16.09 7.40
CA GLY A 294 -5.19 15.41 6.12
C GLY A 294 -5.56 16.36 4.99
N GLY A 295 -4.58 16.74 4.18
CA GLY A 295 -4.61 17.97 3.41
C GLY A 295 -5.83 18.23 2.53
N LEU A 296 -6.19 19.52 2.47
CA LEU A 296 -7.24 20.08 1.64
C LEU A 296 -6.72 20.66 0.31
N GLN A 297 -5.40 20.80 0.21
CA GLN A 297 -4.69 21.49 -0.85
C GLN A 297 -4.06 20.49 -1.83
N THR A 298 -3.70 20.96 -3.02
CA THR A 298 -3.31 20.12 -4.17
C THR A 298 -2.15 19.15 -3.88
N TYR A 299 -1.26 19.42 -2.90
CA TYR A 299 -0.04 18.63 -2.66
C TYR A 299 0.18 18.25 -1.18
N ASP A 300 -0.90 18.13 -0.41
CA ASP A 300 -0.81 17.97 1.05
C ASP A 300 -1.24 16.56 1.51
N THR A 301 -0.31 15.60 1.41
CA THR A 301 -0.52 14.24 1.92
C THR A 301 -0.10 14.15 3.38
N LEU A 302 -1.01 13.69 4.23
CA LEU A 302 -0.70 13.26 5.58
C LEU A 302 -0.40 11.75 5.58
N TYR A 303 0.80 11.41 6.02
CA TYR A 303 1.27 10.04 6.18
C TYR A 303 0.86 9.53 7.57
N VAL A 304 0.06 8.48 7.64
CA VAL A 304 -0.50 7.96 8.89
C VAL A 304 -0.16 6.49 9.07
N VAL A 305 0.30 6.13 10.26
CA VAL A 305 0.32 4.73 10.70
C VAL A 305 -0.46 4.63 11.99
N THR A 306 -1.44 3.74 12.02
CA THR A 306 -2.21 3.41 13.21
C THR A 306 -1.86 2.00 13.64
N GLY A 307 -1.74 1.72 14.92
CA GLY A 307 -1.45 0.37 15.35
C GLY A 307 -1.79 0.06 16.80
N ALA A 308 -1.41 -1.16 17.17
CA ALA A 308 -1.62 -1.75 18.47
C ALA A 308 -0.27 -2.09 19.13
N ALA A 309 -0.21 -2.07 20.46
CA ALA A 309 0.92 -2.62 21.21
C ALA A 309 0.44 -3.59 22.29
N PHE A 310 1.18 -4.68 22.49
CA PHE A 310 0.77 -5.83 23.29
C PHE A 310 1.71 -6.02 24.50
N LYS A 311 1.51 -5.23 25.55
CA LYS A 311 2.17 -5.40 26.87
C LYS A 311 1.36 -6.26 27.84
N SER A 312 0.26 -6.84 27.39
CA SER A 312 -0.57 -7.76 28.16
C SER A 312 -0.85 -9.01 27.33
N THR A 313 -1.21 -10.12 27.98
CA THR A 313 -1.59 -11.38 27.33
C THR A 313 -3.11 -11.54 27.19
N LYS A 314 -3.88 -10.44 27.32
CA LYS A 314 -5.34 -10.49 27.27
C LYS A 314 -5.81 -10.90 25.87
N THR A 315 -6.78 -11.81 25.82
CA THR A 315 -7.39 -12.27 24.57
C THR A 315 -8.92 -12.24 24.67
N ILE A 316 -9.59 -12.30 23.52
CA ILE A 316 -11.03 -12.55 23.39
C ILE A 316 -11.22 -13.84 22.59
N ASP A 317 -12.15 -14.68 23.04
CA ASP A 317 -12.54 -15.89 22.33
C ASP A 317 -13.17 -15.56 20.97
N ASN A 318 -12.78 -16.31 19.94
CA ASN A 318 -13.17 -16.05 18.56
C ASN A 318 -13.16 -17.35 17.74
N ALA A 319 -13.95 -17.38 16.68
CA ALA A 319 -14.24 -18.61 15.91
C ALA A 319 -13.00 -19.27 15.28
N ASN A 320 -11.99 -18.46 14.95
CA ASN A 320 -10.76 -18.91 14.30
C ASN A 320 -9.57 -19.04 15.26
N GLY A 321 -9.82 -18.91 16.57
CA GLY A 321 -8.78 -18.83 17.59
C GLY A 321 -8.81 -17.48 18.31
N PRO A 322 -8.16 -17.41 19.48
CA PRO A 322 -8.19 -16.23 20.34
C PRO A 322 -7.57 -15.02 19.65
N ILE A 323 -8.16 -13.85 19.89
CA ILE A 323 -7.70 -12.58 19.34
C ILE A 323 -7.03 -11.79 20.45
N ALA A 324 -5.80 -11.34 20.21
CA ALA A 324 -5.10 -10.52 21.18
C ALA A 324 -5.82 -9.17 21.36
N VAL A 325 -6.02 -8.78 22.61
CA VAL A 325 -6.49 -7.44 22.98
C VAL A 325 -5.26 -6.54 23.14
N PRO A 326 -5.12 -5.47 22.34
CA PRO A 326 -4.05 -4.51 22.53
C PRO A 326 -4.08 -3.94 23.95
N SER A 327 -2.91 -3.76 24.54
CA SER A 327 -2.78 -2.97 25.77
C SER A 327 -2.78 -1.46 25.49
N HIS A 328 -2.34 -1.07 24.28
CA HIS A 328 -2.28 0.31 23.85
C HIS A 328 -2.71 0.43 22.39
N CYS A 329 -3.36 1.54 22.07
CA CYS A 329 -3.66 1.98 20.71
C CYS A 329 -2.80 3.21 20.40
N TRP A 330 -2.21 3.28 19.21
CA TRP A 330 -1.31 4.36 18.85
C TRP A 330 -1.47 4.83 17.41
N LYS A 331 -1.06 6.08 17.14
CA LYS A 331 -0.89 6.62 15.79
C LYS A 331 0.44 7.37 15.69
N VAL A 332 1.10 7.32 14.53
CA VAL A 332 2.17 8.24 14.14
C VAL A 332 1.80 8.94 12.85
N LEU A 333 2.16 10.22 12.77
CA LEU A 333 1.83 11.11 11.67
C LEU A 333 3.09 11.79 11.14
N LEU A 334 3.18 11.98 9.83
CA LEU A 334 4.20 12.78 9.16
C LEU A 334 3.56 13.62 8.05
N ARG A 335 3.96 14.88 7.93
CA ARG A 335 3.64 15.69 6.74
C ARG A 335 4.64 16.82 6.57
N GLN A 336 4.61 17.43 5.39
CA GLN A 336 5.31 18.70 5.17
C GLN A 336 4.67 19.84 5.96
N ARG A 337 5.50 20.85 6.24
CA ARG A 337 5.10 22.20 6.62
C ARG A 337 4.84 22.97 5.33
N GLY A 338 3.62 23.44 5.15
CA GLY A 338 3.19 24.12 3.92
C GLY A 338 2.63 23.17 2.86
N ASN A 339 2.72 23.60 1.59
CA ASN A 339 2.09 22.94 0.45
C ASN A 339 3.00 23.01 -0.79
N GLN A 340 4.10 22.27 -0.75
CA GLN A 340 5.09 22.16 -1.83
C GLN A 340 4.87 20.87 -2.61
N ASN A 341 5.04 20.93 -3.93
CA ASN A 341 4.91 19.78 -4.83
C ASN A 341 6.24 19.01 -4.94
N ARG A 342 6.64 18.35 -3.85
CA ARG A 342 7.88 17.57 -3.74
C ARG A 342 7.59 16.23 -3.07
N GLN A 343 8.42 15.22 -3.35
CA GLN A 343 8.33 13.96 -2.63
C GLN A 343 8.75 14.15 -1.18
N ILE A 344 8.13 13.43 -0.24
CA ILE A 344 8.40 13.61 1.20
C ILE A 344 9.88 13.36 1.56
N SER A 345 10.54 12.48 0.80
CA SER A 345 11.97 12.14 0.91
C SER A 345 12.92 13.29 0.54
N GLN A 346 12.43 14.32 -0.14
CA GLN A 346 13.23 15.45 -0.60
C GLN A 346 13.27 16.61 0.40
N PHE A 347 12.44 16.58 1.44
CA PHE A 347 12.33 17.67 2.41
C PHE A 347 13.39 17.57 3.50
N LYS A 348 13.79 18.73 4.01
CA LYS A 348 14.64 18.87 5.19
C LYS A 348 13.80 18.77 6.47
N ALA A 349 14.47 18.54 7.60
CA ALA A 349 13.80 18.30 8.88
C ALA A 349 12.92 19.48 9.36
N ASP A 350 13.32 20.71 9.07
CA ASP A 350 12.60 21.94 9.38
C ASP A 350 11.43 22.21 8.43
N GLU A 351 11.39 21.54 7.28
CA GLU A 351 10.25 21.56 6.35
C GLU A 351 9.22 20.46 6.67
N LEU A 352 9.47 19.62 7.68
CA LEU A 352 8.64 18.48 8.05
C LEU A 352 8.12 18.63 9.48
N LYS A 353 6.96 18.00 9.73
CA LYS A 353 6.44 17.80 11.08
C LYS A 353 5.97 16.38 11.29
N ALA A 354 6.29 15.81 12.45
CA ALA A 354 5.78 14.52 12.89
C ALA A 354 5.26 14.59 14.33
N ILE A 355 4.30 13.72 14.64
CA ILE A 355 3.73 13.58 15.98
C ILE A 355 3.17 12.17 16.15
N GLY A 356 3.19 11.67 17.38
CA GLY A 356 2.58 10.42 17.79
C GLY A 356 1.51 10.62 18.86
N PHE A 357 0.63 9.64 18.99
CA PHE A 357 -0.36 9.56 20.05
C PHE A 357 -0.41 8.14 20.59
N VAL A 358 -0.47 7.97 21.91
CA VAL A 358 -0.59 6.67 22.58
C VAL A 358 -1.66 6.74 23.66
N PHE A 359 -2.59 5.80 23.62
CA PHE A 359 -3.62 5.59 24.65
C PHE A 359 -3.50 4.16 25.17
N THR A 360 -3.71 3.96 26.48
CA THR A 360 -4.00 2.61 26.99
C THR A 360 -5.37 2.16 26.49
N ASN A 361 -5.56 0.86 26.28
CA ASN A 361 -6.81 0.31 25.73
C ASN A 361 -7.80 -0.09 26.85
N ASP A 362 -8.12 0.87 27.71
CA ASP A 362 -8.94 0.73 28.91
C ASP A 362 -9.61 2.07 29.27
N ASP A 363 -10.31 2.10 30.41
CA ASP A 363 -11.05 3.28 30.87
C ASP A 363 -10.11 4.46 31.21
N ALA A 364 -8.88 4.19 31.66
CA ALA A 364 -7.88 5.23 31.89
C ALA A 364 -7.45 5.89 30.57
N GLY A 365 -7.28 5.09 29.52
CA GLY A 365 -7.03 5.60 28.18
C GLY A 365 -8.22 6.37 27.63
N ALA A 366 -9.44 5.91 27.88
CA ALA A 366 -10.66 6.62 27.49
C ALA A 366 -10.81 8.00 28.15
N ALA A 367 -10.26 8.17 29.37
CA ALA A 367 -10.24 9.44 30.09
C ALA A 367 -9.04 10.34 29.75
N THR A 368 -8.06 9.84 28.97
CA THR A 368 -6.85 10.59 28.62
C THR A 368 -7.16 11.67 27.57
N SER A 369 -6.65 12.90 27.75
CA SER A 369 -6.80 13.95 26.74
C SER A 369 -5.85 13.75 25.55
N ILE A 370 -6.14 14.36 24.40
CA ILE A 370 -5.27 14.28 23.22
C ILE A 370 -3.88 14.84 23.52
N GLU A 371 -3.81 15.95 24.27
CA GLU A 371 -2.57 16.59 24.70
C GLU A 371 -1.71 15.64 25.56
N SER A 372 -2.34 14.92 26.49
CA SER A 372 -1.66 13.98 27.39
C SER A 372 -1.18 12.71 26.66
N ALA A 373 -1.88 12.34 25.57
CA ALA A 373 -1.54 11.21 24.72
C ALA A 373 -0.37 11.49 23.76
N VAL A 374 0.04 12.75 23.58
CA VAL A 374 1.12 13.13 22.65
C VAL A 374 2.42 12.41 22.99
N ARG A 375 3.04 11.82 21.97
CA ARG A 375 4.38 11.22 22.01
C ARG A 375 5.16 11.65 20.78
N SER A 376 6.48 11.59 20.88
CA SER A 376 7.34 11.60 19.70
C SER A 376 7.22 10.27 18.98
N VAL A 377 7.58 10.24 17.70
CA VAL A 377 7.60 9.00 16.93
C VAL A 377 8.65 8.05 17.51
N LYS A 378 9.77 8.60 18.00
CA LYS A 378 10.83 7.83 18.67
C LYS A 378 10.31 7.07 19.90
N GLU A 379 9.50 7.70 20.75
CA GLU A 379 8.85 7.05 21.90
C GLU A 379 7.92 5.89 21.45
N ILE A 380 7.31 5.98 20.26
CA ILE A 380 6.46 4.91 19.71
C ILE A 380 7.31 3.79 19.06
N GLU A 381 8.46 4.12 18.46
CA GLU A 381 9.43 3.11 18.01
C GLU A 381 9.94 2.28 19.21
N GLU A 382 10.23 2.93 20.34
CA GLU A 382 10.62 2.26 21.59
C GLU A 382 9.48 1.39 22.15
N LEU A 383 8.22 1.83 22.01
CA LEU A 383 7.05 1.07 22.45
C LEU A 383 6.80 -0.20 21.62
N THR A 384 7.06 -0.14 20.32
CA THR A 384 6.56 -1.12 19.34
C THR A 384 7.65 -1.99 18.73
N GLY A 385 8.90 -1.52 18.76
CA GLY A 385 10.03 -2.13 18.07
C GLY A 385 9.99 -1.97 16.53
N PHE A 386 9.04 -1.21 15.98
CA PHE A 386 9.04 -0.85 14.55
C PHE A 386 9.79 0.46 14.32
N LYS A 387 10.28 0.67 13.10
CA LYS A 387 10.87 1.92 12.64
C LYS A 387 9.96 2.58 11.62
N PHE A 388 9.72 3.88 11.76
CA PHE A 388 8.80 4.63 10.87
C PHE A 388 9.57 5.55 9.93
N PHE A 389 8.92 6.10 8.92
CA PHE A 389 9.44 7.20 8.08
C PHE A 389 10.85 6.96 7.50
N ARG A 390 11.17 5.69 7.23
CA ARG A 390 12.43 5.17 6.65
C ARG A 390 12.71 5.65 5.22
N ASN A 391 11.75 6.32 4.60
CA ASN A 391 11.89 6.94 3.29
C ASN A 391 12.59 8.31 3.34
N LEU A 392 12.78 8.87 4.54
CA LEU A 392 13.54 10.11 4.72
C LEU A 392 15.03 9.78 4.82
N ASP A 393 15.88 10.77 4.51
CA ASP A 393 17.28 10.73 4.90
C ASP A 393 17.40 10.43 6.41
N PRO A 394 18.31 9.56 6.87
CA PRO A 394 18.38 9.14 8.27
C PRO A 394 18.51 10.32 9.26
N ALA A 395 19.31 11.34 8.95
CA ALA A 395 19.47 12.49 9.83
C ALA A 395 18.19 13.34 9.88
N VAL A 396 17.50 13.46 8.73
CA VAL A 396 16.17 14.10 8.66
C VAL A 396 15.14 13.31 9.47
N ALA A 397 15.11 11.98 9.31
CA ALA A 397 14.20 11.09 10.03
C ALA A 397 14.37 11.25 11.55
N ASP A 398 15.61 11.16 12.05
CA ASP A 398 15.90 11.26 13.48
C ASP A 398 15.48 12.61 14.08
N ALA A 399 15.76 13.71 13.36
CA ALA A 399 15.36 15.05 13.77
C ALA A 399 13.83 15.20 13.81
N VAL A 400 13.13 14.72 12.78
CA VAL A 400 11.67 14.84 12.67
C VAL A 400 10.96 13.93 13.67
N LYS A 401 11.44 12.70 13.88
CA LYS A 401 10.86 11.74 14.82
C LYS A 401 10.97 12.14 16.28
N SER A 402 11.88 13.07 16.60
CA SER A 402 12.06 13.62 17.94
C SER A 402 11.07 14.75 18.26
N GLN A 403 10.35 15.26 17.26
CA GLN A 403 9.33 16.30 17.43
C GLN A 403 8.08 15.73 18.13
N LYS A 404 7.38 16.59 18.89
CA LYS A 404 6.07 16.29 19.50
C LYS A 404 5.26 17.53 19.86
N ASN A 405 5.44 18.63 19.13
CA ASN A 405 4.73 19.87 19.42
C ASN A 405 3.32 19.84 18.81
N LEU A 406 2.30 19.62 19.64
CA LEU A 406 0.90 19.61 19.19
C LEU A 406 0.44 20.97 18.65
N ALA A 407 1.02 22.08 19.09
CA ALA A 407 0.65 23.42 18.61
C ALA A 407 1.01 23.64 17.12
N ASP A 408 1.90 22.82 16.56
CA ASP A 408 2.25 22.87 15.14
C ASP A 408 1.18 22.25 14.24
N TRP A 409 0.14 21.60 14.79
CA TRP A 409 -0.78 20.71 14.07
C TRP A 409 -2.17 21.26 13.78
#